data_AF-A0A9E5QLP1-F1
#
_entry.id   AF-A0A9E5QLP1-F1
#
_cell.length_a   1.000
_cell.length_b   1.000
_cell.length_c   1.000
_cell.angle_alpha   90.00
_cell.angle_beta   90.00
_cell.angle_gamma   90.00
#
_symmetry.space_group_name_H-M   'P 1'
#
loop_
_entity.id
_entity.type
_entity.pdbx_description
1 polymer ?
#
loop_
_entity_poly.entity_id
_entity_poly.type
_entity_poly.pdbx_seq_one_letter_code
_entity_poly.pdbx_strand_id
1 'polypeptide(L)' 'GATYHGKRAGSLGDIGSFSFYANKIMTTGEGGILTTDDEELAERMQWLKAQAFGRDSHFW' A
#
# COMPACT_ATOMS: atom_id res chain seq x y z
N GLY A 1 12.35 -10.66 3.85
CA GLY A 1 10.89 -10.67 3.93
C GLY A 1 10.42 -11.95 4.61
N ALA A 2 9.15 -12.03 5.00
CA ALA A 2 8.56 -13.21 5.67
C ALA A 2 7.61 -13.97 4.74
N THR A 3 7.36 -15.24 5.05
CA THR A 3 6.45 -16.13 4.33
C THR A 3 5.64 -16.99 5.30
N TYR A 4 4.38 -17.28 4.96
CA TYR A 4 3.51 -18.19 5.70
C TYR A 4 2.86 -19.17 4.71
N HIS A 5 3.05 -20.47 4.90
CA HIS A 5 2.60 -21.53 3.99
C HIS A 5 2.88 -21.26 2.50
N GLY A 6 4.10 -20.81 2.19
CA GLY A 6 4.53 -20.51 0.82
C GLY A 6 4.02 -19.17 0.25
N LYS A 7 3.11 -18.47 0.94
CA LYS A 7 2.66 -17.13 0.56
C LYS A 7 3.53 -16.05 1.22
N ARG A 8 3.77 -14.94 0.52
CA ARG A 8 4.55 -13.81 1.04
C ARG A 8 3.74 -13.06 2.11
N ALA A 9 4.41 -12.54 3.13
CA ALA A 9 3.78 -11.54 3.99
C ALA A 9 3.36 -10.35 3.12
N GLY A 10 2.16 -9.82 3.35
CA GLY A 10 1.52 -8.80 2.50
C GLY A 10 0.50 -9.33 1.49
N SER A 11 0.49 -10.64 1.22
CA SER A 11 -0.46 -11.29 0.29
C SER A 11 -1.35 -12.34 0.98
N LEU A 12 -1.58 -12.19 2.30
CA LEU A 12 -2.30 -13.18 3.11
C LEU A 12 -3.81 -12.88 3.21
N GLY A 13 -4.20 -11.62 3.05
CA GLY A 13 -5.59 -11.18 3.01
C GLY A 13 -5.78 -10.12 1.93
N ASP A 14 -6.89 -9.39 1.96
CA ASP A 14 -7.26 -8.46 0.88
C ASP A 14 -6.30 -7.27 0.77
N ILE A 15 -5.77 -6.80 1.91
CA ILE A 15 -4.80 -5.69 1.97
C ILE A 15 -3.67 -6.03 2.95
N GLY A 16 -2.42 -5.84 2.50
CA GLY A 16 -1.22 -5.81 3.34
C GLY A 16 -0.75 -4.38 3.58
N SER A 17 -0.17 -4.09 4.75
CA SER A 17 0.41 -2.79 5.09
C SER A 17 1.83 -2.95 5.63
N PHE A 18 2.74 -2.14 5.13
CA PHE A 18 4.13 -2.10 5.57
C PHE A 18 4.54 -0.68 5.96
N SER A 19 5.29 -0.59 7.06
CA SER A 19 5.99 0.63 7.46
C SER A 19 7.42 0.58 6.94
N PHE A 20 7.89 1.73 6.48
CA PHE A 20 9.27 1.97 6.04
C PHE A 20 9.96 3.04 6.89
N TYR A 21 9.57 3.17 8.17
CA TYR A 21 10.26 4.04 9.12
C TYR A 21 11.72 3.62 9.32
N ALA A 22 12.56 4.53 9.83
CA ALA A 22 14.01 4.38 9.95
C ALA A 22 14.47 3.08 10.65
N ASN A 23 13.65 2.53 11.56
CA ASN A 23 13.98 1.32 12.31
C ASN A 23 13.42 0.01 11.70
N LYS A 24 12.87 0.04 10.49
CA LYS A 24 12.32 -1.14 9.80
C LYS A 24 13.37 -1.80 8.91
N ILE A 25 13.19 -3.10 8.63
CA ILE A 25 14.12 -3.91 7.81
C ILE A 25 14.34 -3.30 6.41
N MET A 26 13.30 -2.70 5.84
CA MET A 26 13.36 -1.89 4.64
C MET A 26 12.86 -0.50 5.02
N THR A 27 13.55 0.55 4.56
CA THR A 27 13.27 1.92 4.99
C THR A 27 13.34 2.91 3.84
N THR A 28 12.55 3.98 3.95
CA THR A 28 12.58 5.18 3.12
C THR A 28 12.83 6.43 3.98
N GLY A 29 13.39 6.25 5.20
CA GLY A 29 13.39 7.25 6.27
C GLY A 29 12.01 7.33 6.92
N GLU A 30 11.05 7.84 6.17
CA GLU A 30 9.62 7.89 6.51
C GLU A 30 8.79 7.29 5.37
N GLY A 31 7.69 6.62 5.70
CA GLY A 31 6.74 6.14 4.69
C GLY A 31 6.18 4.75 4.96
N GLY A 32 5.42 4.27 3.98
CA GLY A 32 4.79 2.97 3.98
C GLY A 32 4.17 2.63 2.63
N ILE A 33 3.70 1.40 2.50
CA ILE A 33 3.03 0.92 1.29
C ILE A 33 1.88 -0.01 1.67
N LEU A 34 0.86 -0.01 0.81
CA LEU A 34 -0.23 -0.97 0.84
C LEU A 34 -0.09 -1.92 -0.35
N THR A 35 -0.37 -3.21 -0.13
CA THR A 35 -0.37 -4.25 -1.17
C THR A 35 -1.74 -4.90 -1.25
N THR A 36 -2.22 -5.19 -2.46
CA THR A 36 -3.47 -5.92 -2.70
C THR A 36 -3.38 -6.61 -4.06
N ASP A 37 -4.12 -7.70 -4.24
CA ASP A 37 -4.32 -8.36 -5.53
C ASP A 37 -5.63 -7.90 -6.22
N ASP A 38 -6.41 -7.04 -5.56
CA ASP A 38 -7.69 -6.52 -6.05
C ASP A 38 -7.50 -5.13 -6.69
N GLU A 39 -7.83 -5.03 -7.99
CA GLU A 39 -7.68 -3.80 -8.77
C GLU A 39 -8.61 -2.67 -8.29
N GLU A 40 -9.83 -2.98 -7.84
CA GLU A 40 -10.77 -1.98 -7.34
C GLU A 40 -10.26 -1.39 -6.02
N LEU A 41 -9.73 -2.23 -5.13
CA LEU A 41 -9.11 -1.77 -3.90
C LEU A 41 -7.86 -0.93 -4.18
N ALA A 42 -7.04 -1.31 -5.17
CA ALA A 42 -5.86 -0.55 -5.58
C ALA A 42 -6.23 0.84 -6.10
N GLU A 43 -7.22 0.94 -6.99
CA GLU A 43 -7.74 2.22 -7.49
C GLU A 43 -8.26 3.10 -6.35
N ARG A 44 -9.06 2.52 -5.46
CA ARG A 44 -9.61 3.22 -4.31
C ARG A 44 -8.51 3.74 -3.37
N MET A 45 -7.47 2.96 -3.10
CA MET A 45 -6.33 3.38 -2.29
C MET A 45 -5.57 4.55 -2.93
N GLN A 46 -5.32 4.50 -4.24
CA GLN A 46 -4.66 5.59 -4.96
C GLN A 46 -5.49 6.87 -4.93
N TRP A 47 -6.80 6.75 -5.13
CA TRP A 47 -7.73 7.87 -5.04
C TRP A 47 -7.74 8.50 -3.63
N LEU A 48 -7.84 7.69 -2.58
CA LEU A 48 -7.80 8.15 -1.19
C LEU A 48 -6.45 8.81 -0.84
N LYS A 49 -5.34 8.22 -1.29
CA LYS A 49 -3.99 8.79 -1.11
C LYS A 49 -3.88 10.19 -1.75
N ALA A 50 -4.57 10.41 -2.87
CA ALA A 50 -4.64 11.68 -3.57
C ALA A 50 -5.74 12.61 -3.04
N GLN A 51 -6.05 12.55 -1.74
CA GLN A 51 -7.05 13.40 -1.07
C GLN A 51 -8.48 13.26 -1.61
N ALA A 52 -8.80 12.13 -2.27
CA ALA A 52 -10.13 11.83 -2.77
C ALA A 52 -10.71 12.90 -3.72
N PHE A 53 -9.86 13.64 -4.43
CA PHE A 53 -10.32 14.58 -5.45
C PHE A 53 -11.10 13.85 -6.56
N GLY A 54 -12.02 14.56 -7.23
CA GLY A 54 -12.77 13.99 -8.35
C GLY A 54 -11.82 13.48 -9.44
N ARG A 55 -12.21 12.42 -10.16
CA ARG A 55 -11.39 11.80 -11.23
C ARG A 55 -10.94 12.81 -12.31
N ASP A 56 -11.71 13.88 -12.48
CA ASP A 56 -11.46 14.95 -13.44
C ASP A 56 -10.85 16.22 -12.81
N SER A 57 -10.56 16.22 -11.51
CA SER A 57 -10.21 17.40 -10.72
C SER A 57 -8.83 17.24 -10.10
N HIS A 58 -7.79 17.27 -10.91
CA HIS A 58 -6.41 17.41 -10.42
C HIS A 58 -6.03 18.90 -10.41
N PHE A 59 -5.75 19.44 -9.22
CA PHE A 59 -5.08 20.72 -9.10
C PHE A 59 -3.61 20.55 -9.53
N TRP A 60 -3.14 21.48 -10.36
CA TRP A 60 -1.86 21.49 -11.07
C TRP A 60 -0.63 21.43 -10.16
#